data_AF-A0A349TNM1-F1
#
_entry.id   AF-A0A349TNM1-F1
#
_cell.length_a   1.000
_cell.length_b   1.000
_cell.length_c   1.000
_cell.angle_alpha   90.00
_cell.angle_beta   90.00
_cell.angle_gamma   90.00
#
_symmetry.space_group_name_H-M   'P 1'
#
loop_
_entity.id
_entity.type
_entity.pdbx_description
1 polymer ?
#
loop_
_entity_poly.entity_id
_entity_poly.type
_entity_poly.pdbx_seq_one_letter_code
_entity_poly.pdbx_strand_id
1 'polypeptide(L)'
;RARQVIDQLATIQPPYGQYALIDYLHFKGSGLNPAENYQGTGWGLKQVIKAMLGQQVSLETFARAATAVLDQRIENAPPARDESRWQAGWHNRIKTYLPPEAVSVN
;
A
#
# COMPACT_ATOMS: atom_id res chain seq x y z
N ARG A 1 10.48 13.52 -6.86
CA ARG A 1 9.78 13.25 -5.57
C ARG A 1 9.30 11.80 -5.48
N ALA A 2 8.37 11.32 -6.34
CA ALA A 2 7.92 9.92 -6.28
C ALA A 2 9.04 8.88 -6.46
N ARG A 3 9.93 9.08 -7.45
CA ARG A 3 11.10 8.19 -7.64
C ARG A 3 11.97 8.07 -6.40
N GLN A 4 12.27 9.18 -5.74
CA GLN A 4 13.06 9.20 -4.51
C GLN A 4 12.39 8.42 -3.36
N VAL A 5 11.05 8.49 -3.23
CA VAL A 5 10.33 7.68 -2.23
C VAL A 5 10.49 6.19 -2.54
N ILE A 6 10.36 5.79 -3.81
CA ILE A 6 10.53 4.40 -4.24
C ILE A 6 11.97 3.92 -4.00
N ASP A 7 12.97 4.72 -4.38
CA ASP A 7 14.38 4.39 -4.20
C ASP A 7 14.72 4.21 -2.71
N GLN A 8 14.22 5.09 -1.83
CA GLN A 8 14.37 4.94 -0.39
C GLN A 8 13.69 3.68 0.13
N LEU A 9 12.41 3.46 -0.20
CA LEU A 9 11.68 2.24 0.20
C LEU A 9 12.40 0.97 -0.22
N ALA A 10 12.92 0.91 -1.45
CA ALA A 10 13.61 -0.27 -1.97
C ALA A 10 14.89 -0.64 -1.19
N THR A 11 15.41 0.27 -0.36
CA THR A 11 16.61 0.07 0.45
C THR A 11 16.32 0.01 1.95
N ILE A 12 15.11 0.37 2.39
CA ILE A 12 14.72 0.33 3.81
C ILE A 12 14.53 -1.12 4.26
N GLN A 13 15.25 -1.46 5.33
CA GLN A 13 15.18 -2.74 6.04
C GLN A 13 15.03 -3.95 5.09
N PRO A 14 16.04 -4.27 4.26
CA PRO A 14 15.95 -5.40 3.34
C PRO A 14 15.67 -6.72 4.09
N PRO A 15 14.81 -7.60 3.56
CA PRO A 15 14.15 -7.53 2.26
C PRO A 15 12.77 -6.81 2.26
N TYR A 16 12.32 -6.27 3.39
CA TYR A 16 10.93 -5.82 3.60
C TYR A 16 10.49 -4.70 2.66
N GLY A 17 11.34 -3.69 2.43
CA GLY A 17 11.02 -2.60 1.52
C GLY A 17 10.80 -3.04 0.06
N GLN A 18 11.66 -3.95 -0.42
CA GLN A 18 11.52 -4.53 -1.76
C GLN A 18 10.28 -5.43 -1.83
N TYR A 19 10.08 -6.26 -0.81
CA TYR A 19 8.91 -7.12 -0.70
C TYR A 19 7.62 -6.31 -0.73
N ALA A 20 7.50 -5.23 0.04
CA ALA A 20 6.32 -4.38 0.08
C ALA A 20 6.00 -3.75 -1.30
N LEU A 21 7.02 -3.22 -1.99
CA LEU A 21 6.86 -2.63 -3.32
C LEU A 21 6.41 -3.66 -4.36
N ILE A 22 7.08 -4.82 -4.40
CA ILE A 22 6.82 -5.88 -5.39
C ILE A 22 5.47 -6.55 -5.10
N ASP A 23 5.18 -6.89 -3.85
CA ASP A 23 3.93 -7.54 -3.46
C ASP A 23 2.74 -6.63 -3.71
N TYR A 24 2.80 -5.34 -3.31
CA TYR A 24 1.69 -4.42 -3.55
C TYR A 24 1.43 -4.24 -5.04
N LEU A 25 2.49 -4.15 -5.86
CA LEU A 25 2.38 -4.07 -7.31
C LEU A 25 1.66 -5.30 -7.89
N HIS A 26 2.03 -6.52 -7.47
CA HIS A 26 1.36 -7.74 -7.92
C HIS A 26 -0.06 -7.88 -7.36
N PHE A 27 -0.31 -7.36 -6.18
CA PHE A 27 -1.58 -7.49 -5.47
C PHE A 27 -2.67 -6.54 -5.99
N LYS A 28 -2.33 -5.25 -6.17
CA LYS A 28 -3.30 -4.19 -6.49
C LYS A 28 -2.99 -3.47 -7.80
N GLY A 29 -1.87 -3.80 -8.45
CA GLY A 29 -1.46 -3.20 -9.70
C GLY A 29 -0.69 -1.90 -9.52
N SER A 30 -0.25 -1.35 -10.66
CA SER A 30 0.53 -0.11 -10.70
C SER A 30 -0.32 1.14 -10.40
N GLY A 31 -1.64 1.07 -10.62
CA GLY A 31 -2.55 2.21 -10.49
C GLY A 31 -2.43 3.22 -11.63
N LEU A 32 -1.87 2.79 -12.76
CA LEU A 32 -1.72 3.59 -13.98
C LEU A 32 -2.88 3.40 -14.96
N ASN A 33 -3.60 2.28 -14.88
CA ASN A 33 -4.74 2.01 -15.75
C ASN A 33 -5.98 2.80 -15.29
N PRO A 34 -6.53 3.72 -16.09
CA PRO A 34 -7.72 4.49 -15.71
C PRO A 34 -8.97 3.62 -15.50
N ALA A 35 -9.02 2.42 -16.09
CA ALA A 35 -10.10 1.47 -15.87
C ALA A 35 -10.09 0.86 -14.46
N GLU A 36 -8.98 0.99 -13.72
CA GLU A 36 -8.82 0.53 -12.33
C GLU A 36 -9.05 1.68 -11.35
N ASN A 37 -10.11 2.45 -11.58
CA ASN A 37 -10.51 3.57 -10.74
C ASN A 37 -11.99 3.44 -10.34
N TYR A 38 -12.29 3.89 -9.13
CA TYR A 38 -13.65 4.24 -8.75
C TYR A 38 -13.72 5.75 -8.54
N GLN A 39 -14.71 6.40 -9.16
CA GLN A 39 -14.91 7.85 -9.06
C GLN A 39 -13.64 8.66 -9.42
N GLY A 40 -12.88 8.21 -10.43
CA GLY A 40 -11.63 8.84 -10.84
C GLY A 40 -10.43 8.61 -9.91
N THR A 41 -10.62 7.83 -8.84
CA THR A 41 -9.58 7.51 -7.85
C THR A 41 -9.16 6.05 -7.99
N GLY A 42 -7.87 5.83 -8.24
CA GLY A 42 -7.26 4.49 -8.30
C GLY A 42 -6.77 4.01 -6.94
N TRP A 43 -6.30 2.76 -6.89
CA TRP A 43 -5.84 2.11 -5.66
C TRP A 43 -4.49 1.39 -5.77
N GLY A 44 -3.81 1.53 -6.90
CA GLY A 44 -2.53 0.86 -7.15
C GLY A 44 -1.35 1.58 -6.49
N LEU A 45 -0.14 1.06 -6.76
CA LEU A 45 1.09 1.52 -6.11
C LEU A 45 1.33 3.04 -6.30
N LYS A 46 0.95 3.61 -7.46
CA LYS A 46 1.01 5.05 -7.71
C LYS A 46 0.29 5.86 -6.64
N GLN A 47 -0.90 5.45 -6.21
CA GLN A 47 -1.69 6.18 -5.23
C GLN A 47 -1.09 6.08 -3.83
N VAL A 48 -0.53 4.92 -3.47
CA VAL A 48 0.23 4.75 -2.23
C VAL A 48 1.44 5.69 -2.18
N ILE A 49 2.27 5.69 -3.23
CA ILE A 49 3.45 6.57 -3.30
C ILE A 49 3.04 8.04 -3.31
N LYS A 50 1.91 8.40 -3.95
CA LYS A 50 1.36 9.77 -3.92
C LYS A 50 0.98 10.17 -2.49
N ALA A 51 0.36 9.29 -1.71
CA ALA A 51 -0.03 9.54 -0.33
C ALA A 51 1.17 9.69 0.63
N MET A 52 2.34 9.16 0.25
CA MET A 52 3.58 9.30 1.02
C MET A 52 4.37 10.58 0.71
N LEU A 53 4.00 11.35 -0.34
CA LEU A 53 4.76 12.54 -0.71
C LEU A 53 4.74 13.58 0.41
N GLY A 54 5.93 14.02 0.83
CA GLY A 54 6.09 14.99 1.91
C GLY A 54 6.09 14.38 3.32
N GLN A 55 5.97 13.06 3.43
CA GLN A 55 6.12 12.33 4.70
C GLN A 55 7.51 11.70 4.81
N GLN A 56 7.90 11.32 6.03
CA GLN A 56 9.10 10.50 6.24
C GLN A 56 8.91 9.14 5.57
N VAL A 57 9.90 8.70 4.80
CA VAL A 57 9.83 7.38 4.15
C VAL A 57 10.18 6.30 5.17
N SER A 58 9.22 5.42 5.46
CA SER A 58 9.36 4.26 6.33
C SER A 58 8.37 3.16 5.91
N LEU A 59 8.56 1.93 6.39
CA LEU A 59 7.63 0.82 6.12
C LEU A 59 6.26 1.05 6.75
N GLU A 60 6.22 1.65 7.95
CA GLU A 60 4.98 2.00 8.64
C GLU A 60 4.20 3.06 7.87
N THR A 61 4.91 4.03 7.29
CA THR A 61 4.28 5.05 6.44
C THR A 61 3.75 4.43 5.15
N PHE A 62 4.47 3.49 4.54
CA PHE A 62 3.98 2.74 3.39
C PHE A 62 2.75 1.90 3.73
N ALA A 63 2.77 1.14 4.83
CA ALA A 63 1.66 0.32 5.28
C ALA A 63 0.42 1.16 5.60
N ARG A 64 0.57 2.28 6.32
CA ARG A 64 -0.52 3.22 6.59
C ARG A 64 -1.12 3.79 5.31
N ALA A 65 -0.27 4.22 4.37
CA ALA A 65 -0.73 4.77 3.08
C ALA A 65 -1.45 3.71 2.24
N ALA A 66 -0.93 2.48 2.18
CA ALA A 66 -1.55 1.36 1.49
C ALA A 66 -2.94 1.04 2.09
N THR A 67 -3.04 0.98 3.42
CA THR A 67 -4.32 0.74 4.11
C THR A 67 -5.34 1.82 3.76
N ALA A 68 -4.97 3.10 3.89
CA ALA A 68 -5.87 4.22 3.58
C ALA A 68 -6.34 4.22 2.12
N VAL A 69 -5.44 3.87 1.18
CA VAL A 69 -5.80 3.75 -0.25
C VAL A 69 -6.83 2.65 -0.49
N LEU A 70 -6.74 1.53 0.23
CA LEU A 70 -7.70 0.43 0.10
C LEU A 70 -9.02 0.71 0.82
N ASP A 71 -9.00 1.42 1.95
CA ASP A 71 -10.22 1.88 2.61
C ASP A 71 -10.97 2.86 1.71
N GLN A 72 -10.28 3.83 1.11
CA GLN A 72 -10.86 4.76 0.14
C GLN A 72 -11.45 4.04 -1.08
N ARG A 73 -10.83 2.94 -1.52
CA ARG A 73 -11.39 2.11 -2.60
C ARG A 73 -12.73 1.51 -2.20
N ILE A 74 -12.87 1.00 -0.98
CA ILE A 74 -14.12 0.42 -0.48
C ILE A 74 -15.19 1.50 -0.41
N GLU A 75 -14.87 2.68 0.09
CA GLU A 75 -15.78 3.83 0.15
C GLU A 75 -16.27 4.26 -1.24
N ASN A 76 -15.40 4.21 -2.24
CA ASN A 76 -15.73 4.62 -3.61
C ASN A 76 -16.38 3.49 -4.44
N ALA A 77 -16.35 2.25 -3.96
CA ALA A 77 -16.83 1.09 -4.70
C ALA A 77 -18.36 1.15 -4.90
N PRO A 78 -18.88 0.75 -6.07
CA PRO A 78 -20.31 0.60 -6.26
C PRO A 78 -20.91 -0.40 -5.25
N PRO A 79 -22.06 -0.13 -4.63
CA PRO A 79 -22.65 -1.02 -3.61
C PRO A 79 -22.81 -2.48 -4.06
N ALA A 80 -23.09 -2.69 -5.35
CA ALA A 80 -23.23 -4.03 -5.94
C ALA A 80 -21.94 -4.88 -5.92
N ARG A 81 -20.76 -4.29 -5.73
CA ARG A 81 -19.48 -5.02 -5.67
C ARG A 81 -19.21 -5.62 -4.29
N ASP A 82 -19.74 -4.98 -3.24
CA ASP A 82 -19.50 -5.28 -1.83
C ASP A 82 -18.03 -5.70 -1.58
N GLU A 83 -17.13 -4.73 -1.70
CA GLU A 83 -15.70 -4.97 -1.49
C GLU A 83 -15.31 -5.01 -0.01
N SER A 84 -16.23 -4.62 0.89
CA SER A 84 -16.01 -4.58 2.35
C SER A 84 -15.57 -5.95 2.91
N ARG A 85 -16.10 -7.05 2.35
CA ARG A 85 -15.72 -8.43 2.69
C ARG A 85 -14.22 -8.72 2.56
N TRP A 86 -13.51 -7.96 1.74
CA TRP A 86 -12.08 -8.17 1.52
C TRP A 86 -11.18 -7.33 2.43
N GLN A 87 -11.74 -6.36 3.15
CA GLN A 87 -11.00 -5.38 3.93
C GLN A 87 -10.03 -6.04 4.92
N ALA A 88 -10.53 -6.97 5.73
CA ALA A 88 -9.72 -7.67 6.73
C ALA A 88 -8.55 -8.43 6.08
N GLY A 89 -8.79 -9.12 4.97
CA GLY A 89 -7.74 -9.84 4.23
C GLY A 89 -6.71 -8.91 3.63
N TRP A 90 -7.13 -7.76 3.09
CA TRP A 90 -6.24 -6.76 2.52
C TRP A 90 -5.36 -6.10 3.59
N HIS A 91 -5.95 -5.71 4.72
CA HIS A 91 -5.20 -5.15 5.85
C HIS A 91 -4.20 -6.16 6.42
N ASN A 92 -4.61 -7.42 6.56
CA ASN A 92 -3.70 -8.47 7.04
C ASN A 92 -2.54 -8.71 6.08
N ARG A 93 -2.76 -8.61 4.75
CA ARG A 93 -1.67 -8.66 3.78
C ARG A 93 -0.73 -7.47 3.92
N ILE A 94 -1.24 -6.25 4.10
CA ILE A 94 -0.40 -5.06 4.28
C ILE A 94 0.46 -5.16 5.56
N LYS A 95 -0.07 -5.75 6.63
CA LYS A 95 0.69 -5.96 7.88
C LYS A 95 1.96 -6.80 7.67
N THR A 96 2.01 -7.69 6.68
CA THR A 96 3.20 -8.51 6.41
C THR A 96 4.36 -7.71 5.83
N TYR A 97 4.11 -6.47 5.38
CA TYR A 97 5.15 -5.57 4.89
C TYR A 97 6.04 -5.02 6.01
N LEU A 98 5.57 -5.11 7.25
CA LEU A 98 6.33 -4.73 8.41
C LEU A 98 7.15 -5.93 8.90
N PRO A 99 8.41 -5.72 9.33
CA PRO A 99 9.13 -6.76 10.03
C PRO A 99 8.34 -7.16 11.28
N PRO A 100 8.38 -8.46 11.67
CA PRO A 100 7.90 -8.84 12.99
C PRO A 100 8.63 -7.98 14.01
N GLU A 101 7.91 -7.46 15.01
CA GLU A 101 8.55 -6.77 16.13
C GLU A 101 9.67 -7.70 16.63
N ALA A 102 10.90 -7.18 16.65
CA ALA A 102 12.01 -7.94 17.19
C ALA A 102 11.62 -8.28 18.62
N VAL A 103 11.31 -9.54 18.86
CA VAL A 103 11.04 -10.04 20.21
C VAL A 103 12.31 -9.73 20.99
N SER A 104 12.25 -8.73 21.85
CA SER A 104 13.27 -8.46 22.84
C SER A 104 13.31 -9.69 23.73
N VAL A 105 14.18 -10.63 23.39
CA VAL A 105 14.55 -11.72 24.28
C VAL A 105 15.40 -11.06 25.36
N ASN A 106 14.75 -10.70 26.47
CA ASN A 106 15.42 -10.34 27.72
C ASN A 106 16.09 -11.58 28.32
#